data_AF-U7NZ35-F1
#
_entry.id   AF-U7NZ35-F1
#
_cell.length_a   1.000
_cell.length_b   1.000
_cell.length_c   1.000
_cell.angle_alpha   90.00
_cell.angle_beta   90.00
_cell.angle_gamma   90.00
#
_symmetry.space_group_name_H-M   'P 1'
#
loop_
_entity.id
_entity.type
_entity.pdbx_description
1 polymer ?
#
loop_
_entity_poly.entity_id
_entity_poly.type
_entity_poly.pdbx_seq_one_letter_code
_entity_poly.pdbx_strand_id
1 'polypeptide(L)'
;MKEQLVPTKASDTTNSMILQELHQLRTLVERQGQLNKPVLSVEECAELLGLSTSYLYRLTSEKRIPFYKPNGKRIFFHRDEILGWALSERITPDGELRDTIRSHAHKARRR
;
A
#
# COMPACT_ATOMS: atom_id res chain seq x y z
N MET A 1 -45.24 -16.51 33.79
CA MET A 1 -44.24 -15.49 34.16
C MET A 1 -43.55 -15.04 32.88
N LYS A 2 -43.80 -13.82 32.42
CA LYS A 2 -43.05 -13.19 31.33
C LYS A 2 -42.17 -12.13 31.98
N GLU A 3 -40.88 -12.38 32.08
CA GLU A 3 -39.90 -11.35 32.39
C GLU A 3 -40.02 -10.28 31.31
N GLN A 4 -40.69 -9.17 31.64
CA GLN A 4 -40.61 -7.97 30.84
C GLN A 4 -39.25 -7.35 31.14
N LEU A 5 -38.36 -7.43 30.15
CA LEU A 5 -37.13 -6.66 30.11
C LEU A 5 -37.54 -5.19 29.98
N VAL A 6 -37.56 -4.47 31.11
CA VAL A 6 -37.87 -3.04 31.12
C VAL A 6 -36.70 -2.31 30.45
N PRO A 7 -36.93 -1.54 29.37
CA PRO A 7 -35.85 -0.82 28.71
C PRO A 7 -35.37 0.32 29.61
N THR A 8 -34.18 0.18 30.16
CA THR A 8 -33.51 1.25 30.91
C THR A 8 -32.97 2.27 29.92
N LYS A 9 -33.32 3.55 30.07
CA LYS A 9 -32.85 4.68 29.22
C LYS A 9 -31.32 4.71 28.97
N ALA A 10 -30.55 4.15 29.92
CA ALA A 10 -29.10 3.96 29.81
C ALA A 10 -28.71 2.92 28.76
N SER A 11 -29.41 1.78 28.66
CA SER A 11 -29.13 0.74 27.66
C SER A 11 -29.41 1.22 26.24
N ASP A 12 -30.44 2.04 26.05
CA ASP A 12 -30.77 2.59 24.72
C ASP A 12 -29.70 3.60 24.26
N THR A 13 -29.14 4.35 25.21
CA THR A 13 -28.02 5.27 24.94
C THR A 13 -26.75 4.49 24.59
N THR A 14 -26.42 3.45 25.37
CA THR A 14 -25.29 2.56 25.07
C THR A 14 -25.46 1.85 23.73
N ASN A 15 -26.66 1.35 23.43
CA ASN A 15 -26.97 0.73 22.14
C ASN A 15 -26.80 1.70 20.98
N SER A 16 -27.22 2.97 21.14
CA SER A 16 -27.01 4.02 20.14
C SER A 16 -25.52 4.28 19.89
N MET A 17 -24.70 4.32 20.94
CA MET A 17 -23.24 4.51 20.80
C MET A 17 -22.60 3.31 20.09
N ILE A 18 -23.00 2.08 20.44
CA ILE A 18 -22.52 0.86 19.78
C ILE A 18 -22.88 0.85 18.30
N LEU A 19 -24.12 1.21 17.93
CA LEU A 19 -24.56 1.28 16.54
C LEU A 19 -23.76 2.33 15.74
N GLN A 20 -23.45 3.46 16.36
CA GLN A 20 -22.60 4.49 15.75
C GLN A 20 -21.18 3.96 15.49
N GLU A 21 -20.55 3.33 16.47
CA GLU A 21 -19.21 2.75 16.33
C GLU A 21 -19.19 1.64 15.27
N LEU A 22 -20.20 0.78 15.23
CA LEU A 22 -20.35 -0.25 14.19
C LEU A 22 -20.46 0.37 12.79
N HIS A 23 -21.18 1.48 12.65
CA HIS A 23 -21.25 2.21 11.39
C HIS A 23 -19.88 2.79 11.00
N GLN A 24 -19.17 3.40 11.95
CA GLN A 24 -17.82 3.92 11.70
C GLN A 24 -16.86 2.81 11.26
N LEU A 25 -16.82 1.67 11.97
CA LEU A 25 -16.00 0.52 11.62
C LEU A 25 -16.33 0.00 10.20
N ARG A 26 -17.62 -0.12 9.87
CA ARG A 26 -18.04 -0.51 8.52
C ARG A 26 -17.46 0.42 7.46
N THR A 27 -17.58 1.73 7.65
CA THR A 27 -17.07 2.70 6.66
C THR A 27 -15.55 2.63 6.49
N LEU A 28 -14.81 2.35 7.57
CA LEU A 28 -13.35 2.18 7.51
C LEU A 28 -12.95 0.93 6.74
N VAL A 29 -13.65 -0.19 6.96
CA VAL A 29 -13.39 -1.46 6.26
C VAL A 29 -13.68 -1.33 4.76
N GLU A 30 -14.79 -0.68 4.40
CA GLU A 30 -15.14 -0.45 2.99
C GLU A 30 -14.08 0.40 2.27
N ARG A 31 -13.54 1.42 2.94
CA ARG A 31 -12.41 2.23 2.43
C ARG A 31 -11.12 1.41 2.32
N GLN A 32 -10.85 0.52 3.27
CA GLN A 32 -9.65 -0.32 3.26
C GLN A 32 -9.60 -1.26 2.04
N GLY A 33 -10.76 -1.78 1.60
CA GLY A 33 -10.86 -2.58 0.38
C GLY A 33 -10.42 -1.83 -0.88
N GLN A 34 -10.67 -0.52 -0.95
CA GLN A 34 -10.24 0.34 -2.06
C GLN A 34 -8.71 0.56 -2.05
N LEU A 35 -8.12 0.64 -0.86
CA LEU A 35 -6.67 0.82 -0.70
C LEU A 35 -5.86 -0.42 -1.09
N ASN A 36 -6.44 -1.62 -1.00
CA ASN A 36 -5.78 -2.90 -1.32
C ASN A 36 -6.06 -3.41 -2.74
N LYS A 37 -6.52 -2.53 -3.63
CA LYS A 37 -6.77 -2.88 -5.03
C LYS A 37 -5.48 -3.38 -5.70
N PRO A 38 -5.51 -4.53 -6.41
CA PRO A 38 -4.31 -5.10 -7.03
C PRO A 38 -3.83 -4.31 -8.25
N VAL A 39 -4.76 -3.67 -8.97
CA VAL A 39 -4.48 -2.89 -10.17
C VAL A 39 -4.76 -1.42 -9.91
N LEU A 40 -3.76 -0.58 -10.10
CA LEU A 40 -3.81 0.85 -9.84
C LEU A 40 -3.89 1.64 -11.15
N SER A 41 -4.65 2.73 -11.15
CA SER A 41 -4.57 3.80 -12.15
C SER A 41 -3.32 4.66 -11.93
N VAL A 42 -3.10 5.63 -12.82
CA VAL A 42 -2.00 6.59 -12.68
C VAL A 42 -2.16 7.42 -11.41
N GLU A 43 -3.37 7.86 -11.10
CA GLU A 43 -3.69 8.64 -9.92
C GLU A 43 -3.48 7.82 -8.64
N GLU A 44 -4.01 6.60 -8.59
CA GLU A 44 -3.83 5.68 -7.45
C GLU A 44 -2.36 5.32 -7.22
N CYS A 45 -1.58 5.14 -8.29
CA CYS A 45 -0.14 4.86 -8.20
C CYS A 45 0.67 6.09 -7.74
N ALA A 46 0.29 7.29 -8.21
CA ALA A 46 0.89 8.55 -7.78
C ALA A 46 0.65 8.79 -6.29
N GLU A 47 -0.58 8.54 -5.81
CA GLU A 47 -0.92 8.59 -4.38
C GLU A 47 -0.15 7.55 -3.57
N LEU A 48 -0.06 6.31 -4.05
CA LEU A 48 0.67 5.23 -3.37
C LEU A 48 2.15 5.57 -3.17
N LEU A 49 2.80 6.15 -4.18
CA LEU A 49 4.22 6.50 -4.16
C LEU A 49 4.50 7.90 -3.58
N GLY A 50 3.47 8.71 -3.34
CA GLY A 50 3.63 10.12 -2.95
C GLY A 50 4.29 10.98 -4.04
N LEU A 51 4.09 10.65 -5.31
CA LEU A 51 4.69 11.34 -6.47
C LEU A 51 3.63 12.18 -7.19
N SER A 52 4.07 13.19 -7.95
CA SER A 52 3.17 13.88 -8.87
C SER A 52 2.83 13.01 -10.08
N THR A 53 1.61 13.13 -10.59
CA THR A 53 1.18 12.41 -11.80
C THR A 53 2.06 12.72 -13.00
N SER A 54 2.50 13.98 -13.17
CA SER A 54 3.43 14.38 -14.21
C SER A 54 4.77 13.66 -14.11
N TYR A 55 5.31 13.49 -12.90
CA TYR A 55 6.54 12.74 -12.71
C TYR A 55 6.34 11.26 -12.99
N LEU A 56 5.20 10.69 -12.58
CA LEU A 56 4.85 9.32 -12.89
C LEU A 56 4.74 9.09 -14.41
N TYR A 57 4.11 10.00 -15.16
CA TYR A 57 4.09 9.94 -16.62
C TYR A 57 5.49 9.97 -17.23
N ARG A 58 6.38 10.82 -16.71
CA ARG A 58 7.78 10.84 -17.14
C ARG A 58 8.49 9.50 -16.90
N LEU A 59 8.30 8.89 -15.73
CA LEU A 59 8.85 7.56 -15.43
C LEU A 59 8.31 6.49 -16.39
N THR A 60 7.02 6.55 -16.74
CA THR A 60 6.43 5.61 -17.72
C THR A 60 6.97 5.82 -19.12
N SER A 61 7.17 7.07 -19.57
CA SER A 61 7.73 7.36 -20.89
C SER A 61 9.20 6.97 -21.00
N GLU A 62 9.97 7.15 -19.91
CA GLU A 62 11.35 6.70 -19.77
C GLU A 62 11.48 5.17 -19.55
N LYS A 63 10.36 4.44 -19.39
CA LYS A 63 10.31 3.01 -19.08
C LYS A 63 11.08 2.62 -17.81
N ARG A 64 11.12 3.53 -16.83
CA ARG A 64 11.85 3.33 -15.56
C ARG A 64 11.01 2.69 -14.47
N ILE A 65 9.70 2.65 -14.64
CA ILE A 65 8.74 2.04 -13.72
C ILE A 65 8.00 0.90 -14.45
N PRO A 66 7.69 -0.24 -13.81
CA PRO A 66 6.86 -1.29 -14.40
C PRO A 66 5.45 -0.78 -14.68
N PHE A 67 4.91 -0.99 -15.88
CA PHE A 67 3.54 -0.58 -16.22
C PHE A 67 2.92 -1.46 -17.31
N TYR A 68 1.59 -1.46 -17.36
CA TYR A 68 0.77 -2.22 -18.31
C TYR A 68 -0.06 -1.28 -19.20
N LYS A 69 -0.17 -1.62 -20.49
CA LYS A 69 -0.88 -0.80 -21.49
C LYS A 69 -1.68 -1.65 -22.49
N PRO A 70 -2.73 -2.37 -22.05
CA PRO A 70 -3.41 -3.39 -22.86
C PRO A 70 -4.03 -2.88 -24.16
N ASN A 71 -4.49 -1.61 -24.20
CA ASN A 71 -5.17 -1.02 -25.36
C ASN A 71 -4.53 0.30 -25.85
N GLY A 72 -3.30 0.60 -25.45
CA GLY A 72 -2.61 1.80 -25.92
C GLY A 72 -3.12 3.15 -25.35
N LYS A 73 -4.29 3.19 -24.71
CA LYS A 73 -4.92 4.45 -24.24
C LYS A 73 -4.72 4.75 -22.75
N ARG A 74 -4.79 3.72 -21.90
CA ARG A 74 -4.67 3.86 -20.44
C ARG A 74 -3.48 3.05 -19.92
N ILE A 75 -2.85 3.59 -18.88
CA ILE A 75 -1.74 2.96 -18.18
C ILE A 75 -2.29 2.39 -16.87
N PHE A 76 -1.89 1.17 -16.56
CA PHE A 76 -2.21 0.48 -15.32
C PHE A 76 -0.95 -0.03 -14.65
N PHE A 77 -1.02 -0.20 -13.35
CA PHE A 77 0.10 -0.68 -12.53
C PHE A 77 -0.37 -1.84 -11.67
N HIS A 78 0.49 -2.85 -11.50
CA HIS A 78 0.25 -3.88 -10.49
C HIS A 78 0.88 -3.42 -9.18
N ARG A 79 0.11 -3.41 -8.09
CA ARG A 79 0.54 -2.87 -6.79
C ARG A 79 1.85 -3.50 -6.31
N ASP A 80 1.92 -4.84 -6.32
CA ASP A 80 3.08 -5.56 -5.78
C ASP A 80 4.35 -5.33 -6.61
N GLU A 81 4.21 -5.14 -7.92
CA GLU A 81 5.35 -4.82 -8.79
C GLU A 81 5.85 -3.40 -8.52
N ILE A 82 4.94 -2.45 -8.29
CA ILE A 82 5.32 -1.07 -7.94
C ILE A 82 6.00 -1.02 -6.58
N LEU A 83 5.49 -1.74 -5.58
CA LEU A 83 6.12 -1.82 -4.26
C LEU A 83 7.50 -2.50 -4.34
N GLY A 84 7.59 -3.61 -5.08
CA GLY A 84 8.87 -4.27 -5.33
C GLY A 84 9.88 -3.38 -6.04
N TRP A 85 9.44 -2.64 -7.06
CA TRP A 85 10.26 -1.67 -7.77
C TRP A 85 10.73 -0.53 -6.86
N ALA A 86 9.84 0.04 -6.06
CA ALA A 86 10.18 1.12 -5.13
C ALA A 86 11.23 0.70 -4.09
N LEU A 87 11.22 -0.57 -3.69
CA LEU A 87 12.21 -1.15 -2.78
C LEU A 87 13.49 -1.64 -3.48
N SER A 88 13.49 -1.70 -4.82
CA SER A 88 14.61 -2.25 -5.60
C SER A 88 15.76 -1.26 -5.79
N GLU A 89 15.50 0.05 -5.85
CA GLU A 89 16.53 1.10 -5.93
C GLU A 89 17.13 1.42 -4.54
N ARG A 90 17.38 0.40 -3.71
CA ARG A 90 18.03 0.58 -2.41
C ARG A 90 19.46 1.08 -2.61
N ILE A 91 19.70 2.34 -2.25
CA ILE A 91 21.06 2.86 -2.12
C ILE A 91 21.68 2.19 -0.88
N THR A 92 22.71 1.36 -1.14
CA THR A 92 23.46 0.71 -0.06
C THR A 92 24.29 1.79 0.65
N PRO A 93 24.10 1.99 1.97
CA PRO A 93 24.93 2.95 2.71
C PRO A 93 26.41 2.53 2.64
N ASP A 94 27.32 3.52 2.57
CA ASP A 94 28.77 3.29 2.37
C ASP A 94 29.40 2.23 3.30
N GLY A 95 28.83 2.03 4.49
CA GLY A 95 29.25 0.98 5.43
C GLY A 95 29.03 -0.44 4.91
N GLU A 96 27.87 -0.73 4.33
CA GLU A 96 27.51 -2.06 3.85
C GLU A 96 28.26 -2.43 2.57
N LEU A 97 28.62 -1.45 1.74
CA LEU A 97 29.48 -1.66 0.57
C LEU A 97 30.86 -2.18 0.98
N ARG A 98 31.46 -1.59 2.03
CA ARG A 98 32.76 -2.04 2.57
C ARG A 98 32.70 -3.49 3.06
N ASP A 99 31.64 -3.88 3.74
CA ASP A 99 31.48 -5.23 4.26
C ASP A 99 31.25 -6.26 3.15
N THR A 100 30.52 -5.87 2.09
CA THR A 100 30.33 -6.70 0.90
C THR A 100 31.65 -6.91 0.17
N ILE A 101 32.46 -5.85 -0.01
CA ILE A 101 33.81 -5.93 -0.62
C ILE A 101 34.73 -6.83 0.23
N ARG A 102 34.74 -6.64 1.56
CA ARG A 102 35.55 -7.46 2.49
C ARG A 102 35.15 -8.93 2.45
N SER A 103 33.86 -9.24 2.42
CA SER A 103 33.34 -10.61 2.35
C SER A 103 33.74 -11.32 1.04
N HIS A 104 33.65 -10.63 -0.10
CA HIS A 104 34.08 -11.17 -1.39
C HIS A 104 35.61 -11.38 -1.44
N ALA A 105 36.40 -10.47 -0.84
CA ALA A 105 37.84 -10.62 -0.74
C ALA A 105 38.26 -11.84 0.12
N HIS A 106 37.50 -12.17 1.17
CA HIS A 106 37.73 -13.37 1.98
C HIS A 106 37.40 -14.68 1.25
N LYS A 107 36.40 -14.68 0.36
CA LYS A 107 36.07 -15.86 -0.48
C LYS A 107 37.12 -16.13 -1.55
N ALA A 108 37.69 -15.08 -2.15
CA ALA A 108 38.73 -15.22 -3.19
C ALA A 108 40.05 -15.79 -2.65
N ARG A 109 40.37 -15.53 -1.37
CA ARG A 109 41.60 -16.04 -0.70
C ARG A 109 41.50 -17.47 -0.14
N ARG A 110 40.35 -18.12 -0.28
CA ARG A 110 40.11 -19.52 0.15
C ARG A 110 40.07 -20.52 -1.03
N ARG A 111 40.47 -20.09 -2.23
CA ARG A 111 40.69 -20.95 -3.40
C ARG A 111 42.17 -21.02 -3.73
#